data_AF-A0A8T4W830-F1
#
_entry.id   AF-A0A8T4W830-F1
#
_cell.length_a   1.000
_cell.length_b   1.000
_cell.length_c   1.000
_cell.angle_alpha   90.00
_cell.angle_beta   90.00
_cell.angle_gamma   90.00
#
_symmetry.space_group_name_H-M   'P 1'
#
loop_
_entity.id
_entity.type
_entity.pdbx_description
1 polymer ?
#
loop_
_entity_poly.entity_id
_entity_poly.type
_entity_poly.pdbx_seq_one_letter_code
_entity_poly.pdbx_strand_id
1 'polypeptide(L)'
;MKKAVAFAPGHISGFFQPVFDPKDSKKTGSRGAGVCIAHGATAKVTITEQKDQQIQISVNKKTGTFPVTLHAITGLLENKTLHVDVEISLDLPISQGFGMSAASAL
;
A
#
# COMPACT_ATOMS: atom_id res chain seq x y z
N MET A 1 -20.29 0.41 -10.81
CA MET A 1 -18.85 0.11 -10.72
C MET A 1 -18.07 1.41 -10.76
N LYS A 2 -17.29 1.70 -9.70
CA LYS A 2 -16.46 2.91 -9.60
C LYS A 2 -14.99 2.53 -9.78
N LYS A 3 -14.19 3.42 -10.38
CA LYS A 3 -12.76 3.20 -10.61
C LYS A 3 -11.97 4.40 -10.12
N ALA A 4 -10.78 4.14 -9.57
CA ALA A 4 -9.82 5.16 -9.21
C ALA A 4 -8.39 4.68 -9.52
N VAL A 5 -7.50 5.64 -9.77
CA VAL A 5 -6.08 5.38 -9.96
C VAL A 5 -5.29 6.36 -9.09
N ALA A 6 -4.30 5.86 -8.36
CA ALA A 6 -3.40 6.66 -7.54
C ALA A 6 -1.95 6.21 -7.77
N PHE A 7 -1.01 7.14 -7.57
CA PHE A 7 0.41 6.88 -7.65
C PHE A 7 1.10 7.35 -6.37
N ALA A 8 1.98 6.51 -5.84
CA ALA A 8 2.87 6.85 -4.74
C ALA A 8 4.32 6.60 -5.16
N PRO A 9 5.22 7.61 -5.05
CA PRO A 9 6.61 7.44 -5.41
C PRO A 9 7.34 6.49 -4.46
N GLY A 10 8.38 5.83 -4.95
CA GLY A 10 9.36 5.15 -4.11
C GLY A 10 10.14 6.14 -3.26
N HIS A 11 10.63 5.68 -2.12
CA HIS A 11 11.41 6.48 -1.19
C HIS A 11 12.68 5.74 -0.78
N ILE A 12 13.82 6.43 -0.85
CA ILE A 12 15.12 5.94 -0.42
C ILE A 12 15.56 6.74 0.80
N SER A 13 15.67 6.09 1.95
CA SER A 13 16.22 6.70 3.17
C SER A 13 17.75 6.80 3.06
N GLY A 14 18.31 7.98 3.29
CA GLY A 14 19.76 8.18 3.34
C GLY A 14 20.34 7.89 4.72
N PHE A 15 19.74 8.46 5.76
CA PHE A 15 20.04 8.15 7.16
C PHE A 15 18.77 8.21 7.98
N PHE A 16 18.69 7.39 9.04
CA PHE A 16 17.52 7.34 9.90
C PHE A 16 17.84 6.82 11.31
N GLN A 17 17.00 7.23 12.26
CA GLN A 17 16.90 6.69 13.60
C GLN A 17 15.48 6.10 13.75
N PRO A 18 15.33 4.78 13.96
CA PRO A 18 14.03 4.20 14.24
C PRO A 18 13.53 4.61 15.63
N VAL A 19 12.23 4.88 15.74
CA VAL A 19 11.55 5.25 16.99
C VAL A 19 10.34 4.34 17.16
N PHE A 20 10.32 3.56 18.24
CA PHE A 20 9.28 2.59 18.51
C PHE A 20 8.46 2.99 19.73
N ASP A 21 7.14 2.93 19.61
CA ASP A 21 6.20 3.03 20.73
C ASP A 21 5.45 1.69 20.84
N PRO A 22 5.62 0.93 21.94
CA PRO A 22 5.02 -0.39 22.08
C PRO A 22 3.51 -0.37 22.34
N LYS A 23 2.91 0.80 22.62
CA LYS A 23 1.49 0.95 22.96
C LYS A 23 0.68 1.58 21.83
N ASP A 24 1.30 2.44 21.03
CA ASP A 24 0.62 3.21 19.99
C ASP A 24 1.39 3.18 18.66
N SER A 25 0.89 2.41 17.69
CA SER A 25 1.50 2.30 16.37
C SER A 25 1.54 3.62 15.61
N LYS A 26 0.65 4.59 15.92
CA LYS A 26 0.65 5.92 15.28
C LYS A 26 1.82 6.78 15.75
N LYS A 27 2.46 6.43 16.87
CA LYS A 27 3.68 7.09 17.39
C LYS A 27 4.97 6.37 16.99
N THR A 28 4.86 5.18 16.39
CA THR A 28 6.00 4.46 15.83
C THR A 28 6.37 5.02 14.46
N GLY A 29 7.67 5.23 14.22
CA GLY A 29 8.18 5.79 12.98
C GLY A 29 9.70 5.89 12.94
N SER A 30 10.22 6.87 12.21
CA SER A 30 11.66 7.16 12.19
C SER A 30 11.93 8.65 12.01
N ARG A 31 13.12 9.09 12.43
CA ARG A 31 13.65 10.45 12.19
C ARG A 31 14.82 10.34 11.22
N GLY A 32 14.95 11.23 10.25
CA GLY A 32 16.03 11.14 9.27
C GLY A 32 15.77 11.98 8.04
N ALA A 33 16.45 11.64 6.95
CA ALA A 33 16.23 12.23 5.63
C ALA A 33 16.36 11.18 4.53
N GLY A 34 15.70 11.45 3.41
CA GLY A 34 15.69 10.60 2.23
C GLY A 34 15.22 11.36 1.00
N VAL A 35 15.09 10.64 -0.11
CA VAL A 35 14.64 11.19 -1.39
C VAL A 35 13.48 10.36 -1.93
N CYS A 36 12.48 11.05 -2.46
CA CYS A 36 11.47 10.43 -3.31
C CYS A 36 12.01 10.33 -4.73
N ILE A 37 11.73 9.22 -5.39
CA ILE A 37 12.14 8.97 -6.78
C ILE A 37 10.91 8.91 -7.70
N ALA A 38 11.12 9.17 -8.99
CA ALA A 38 10.03 9.20 -9.96
C ALA A 38 9.37 7.82 -10.21
N HIS A 39 10.04 6.73 -9.85
CA HIS A 39 9.54 5.36 -9.95
C HIS A 39 8.84 4.96 -8.66
N GLY A 40 7.71 4.27 -8.74
CA GLY A 40 6.86 4.01 -7.58
C GLY A 40 5.89 2.86 -7.74
N ALA A 41 4.77 3.00 -7.04
CA ALA A 41 3.62 2.09 -7.12
C ALA A 41 2.43 2.85 -7.73
N THR A 42 1.81 2.26 -8.75
CA THR A 42 0.53 2.72 -9.29
C THR A 42 -0.55 1.74 -8.89
N ALA A 43 -1.53 2.19 -8.10
CA ALA A 43 -2.69 1.39 -7.71
C ALA A 43 -3.90 1.75 -8.56
N LYS A 44 -4.52 0.75 -9.18
CA LYS A 44 -5.82 0.86 -9.85
C LYS A 44 -6.83 0.10 -9.02
N VAL A 45 -7.87 0.78 -8.57
CA VAL A 45 -8.90 0.21 -7.71
C VAL A 45 -10.23 0.22 -8.45
N THR A 46 -10.93 -0.92 -8.44
CA THR A 46 -12.31 -1.04 -8.90
C THR A 46 -13.19 -1.45 -7.73
N ILE A 47 -14.29 -0.73 -7.54
CA ILE A 47 -15.26 -0.99 -6.48
C ILE A 47 -16.61 -1.34 -7.10
N THR A 48 -17.20 -2.42 -6.61
CA THR A 48 -18.55 -2.88 -6.95
C THR A 48 -19.34 -3.15 -5.68
N GLU A 49 -20.61 -2.74 -5.67
CA GLU A 49 -21.52 -3.04 -4.55
C GLU A 49 -21.88 -4.52 -4.58
N GLN A 50 -21.69 -5.21 -3.45
CA GLN A 50 -22.03 -6.61 -3.28
C GLN A 50 -22.60 -6.85 -1.88
N LYS A 51 -23.31 -7.98 -1.72
CA LYS A 51 -23.88 -8.40 -0.44
C LYS A 51 -22.82 -8.80 0.58
N ASP A 52 -21.73 -9.39 0.10
CA ASP A 52 -20.60 -9.84 0.91
C ASP A 52 -19.36 -9.01 0.58
N GLN A 53 -18.47 -8.86 1.57
CA GLN A 53 -17.18 -8.18 1.38
C GLN A 53 -16.20 -9.14 0.70
N GLN A 54 -15.55 -8.67 -0.37
CA GLN A 54 -14.51 -9.43 -1.06
C GLN A 54 -13.40 -8.48 -1.48
N ILE A 55 -12.15 -8.85 -1.19
CA ILE A 55 -10.97 -8.07 -1.54
C ILE A 55 -10.06 -8.97 -2.37
N GLN A 56 -9.74 -8.54 -3.59
CA GLN A 56 -8.80 -9.21 -4.47
C GLN A 56 -7.65 -8.25 -4.79
N ILE A 57 -6.42 -8.71 -4.57
CA ILE A 57 -5.22 -7.91 -4.77
C ILE A 57 -4.30 -8.63 -5.75
N SER A 58 -3.80 -7.90 -6.73
CA SER A 58 -2.74 -8.34 -7.63
C SER A 58 -1.62 -7.31 -7.68
N VAL A 59 -0.37 -7.78 -7.67
CA VAL A 59 0.82 -6.94 -7.82
C VAL A 59 1.62 -7.44 -9.02
N ASN A 60 1.90 -6.57 -9.99
CA ASN A 60 2.56 -6.93 -11.25
C ASN A 60 1.92 -8.17 -11.91
N LYS A 61 0.59 -8.17 -11.98
CA LYS A 61 -0.25 -9.25 -12.53
C LYS A 61 -0.21 -10.59 -11.78
N LYS A 62 0.37 -10.63 -10.58
CA LYS A 62 0.37 -11.82 -9.71
C LYS A 62 -0.62 -11.63 -8.57
N THR A 63 -1.59 -12.53 -8.45
CA THR A 63 -2.54 -12.57 -7.33
C THR A 63 -1.91 -13.20 -6.10
N GLY A 64 -2.24 -12.70 -4.92
CA GLY A 64 -1.72 -13.20 -3.65
C GLY A 64 -2.25 -12.43 -2.44
N THR A 65 -1.74 -12.74 -1.25
CA THR A 65 -2.29 -12.23 0.02
C THR A 65 -1.80 -10.83 0.42
N PHE A 66 -0.74 -10.29 -0.22
CA PHE A 66 -0.15 -8.95 -0.02
C PHE A 66 -0.55 -8.24 1.30
N PRO A 67 -0.02 -8.68 2.45
CA PRO A 67 -0.61 -8.39 3.76
C PRO A 67 -0.62 -6.92 4.13
N VAL A 68 0.38 -6.14 3.68
CA VAL A 68 0.46 -4.69 3.95
C VAL A 68 -0.68 -3.95 3.26
N THR A 69 -0.88 -4.20 1.96
CA THR A 69 -1.98 -3.61 1.18
C THR A 69 -3.34 -4.10 1.68
N LEU A 70 -3.47 -5.39 2.00
CA LEU A 70 -4.69 -5.94 2.56
C LEU A 70 -5.07 -5.24 3.86
N HIS A 71 -4.11 -5.03 4.77
CA HIS A 71 -4.34 -4.33 6.03
C HIS A 71 -4.81 -2.89 5.81
N ALA A 72 -4.19 -2.17 4.86
CA ALA A 72 -4.59 -0.81 4.50
C ALA A 72 -6.04 -0.77 3.97
N ILE A 73 -6.39 -1.66 3.04
CA ILE A 73 -7.74 -1.73 2.47
C ILE A 73 -8.77 -2.08 3.55
N THR A 74 -8.50 -3.09 4.38
CA THR A 74 -9.42 -3.49 5.46
C THR A 74 -9.64 -2.35 6.45
N GLY A 75 -8.58 -1.59 6.78
CA GLY A 75 -8.69 -0.40 7.62
C GLY A 75 -9.54 0.72 7.02
N LEU A 76 -9.55 0.87 5.69
CA LEU A 76 -10.36 1.88 4.98
C LEU A 76 -11.82 1.45 4.78
N LEU A 77 -12.05 0.15 4.57
CA LEU A 77 -13.39 -0.39 4.35
C LEU A 77 -14.19 -0.51 5.65
N GLU A 78 -13.52 -0.71 6.78
CA GLU A 78 -14.15 -0.96 8.07
C GLU A 78 -15.24 -2.05 7.92
N ASN A 79 -16.51 -1.72 8.15
CA ASN A 79 -17.65 -2.64 8.07
C ASN A 79 -18.42 -2.59 6.72
N LYS A 80 -17.87 -1.94 5.68
CA LYS A 80 -18.57 -1.81 4.39
C LYS A 80 -18.47 -3.10 3.59
N THR A 81 -19.63 -3.58 3.12
CA THR A 81 -19.75 -4.73 2.22
C THR A 81 -19.55 -4.28 0.77
N LEU A 82 -18.30 -4.31 0.32
CA LEU A 82 -17.91 -3.96 -1.04
C LEU A 82 -17.02 -5.05 -1.62
N HIS A 83 -17.14 -5.24 -2.93
CA HIS A 83 -16.16 -5.96 -3.72
C HIS A 83 -15.09 -4.97 -4.20
N VAL A 84 -13.83 -5.24 -3.84
CA VAL A 84 -12.70 -4.35 -4.13
C VAL A 84 -11.62 -5.15 -4.87
N ASP A 85 -11.43 -4.80 -6.14
CA ASP A 85 -10.32 -5.28 -6.94
C ASP A 85 -9.21 -4.23 -6.97
N VAL A 86 -8.01 -4.64 -6.56
CA VAL A 86 -6.81 -3.79 -6.53
C VAL A 86 -5.74 -4.39 -7.42
N GLU A 87 -5.34 -3.63 -8.43
CA GLU A 87 -4.20 -3.94 -9.30
C GLU A 87 -3.10 -2.92 -9.04
N ILE A 88 -1.96 -3.39 -8.52
CA ILE A 88 -0.77 -2.58 -8.26
C ILE A 88 0.29 -2.91 -9.30
N SER A 89 0.83 -1.88 -9.93
CA SER A 89 2.03 -1.96 -10.75
C SER A 89 3.20 -1.32 -10.02
N LEU A 90 4.30 -2.05 -9.88
CA LEU A 90 5.54 -1.58 -9.26
C LEU A 90 6.60 -1.39 -10.33
N ASP A 91 7.18 -0.20 -10.36
CA ASP A 91 8.30 0.12 -11.26
C ASP A 91 9.62 -0.49 -10.81
N LEU A 92 9.72 -0.83 -9.52
CA LEU A 92 10.93 -1.31 -8.87
C LEU A 92 10.70 -2.62 -8.09
N PRO A 93 11.76 -3.43 -7.90
CA PRO A 93 11.66 -4.68 -7.16
C PRO A 93 11.37 -4.44 -5.66
N ILE A 94 10.59 -5.36 -5.08
CA ILE A 94 10.36 -5.44 -3.64
C ILE A 94 11.67 -5.87 -2.95
N SER A 95 11.85 -5.44 -1.69
CA SER A 95 12.98 -5.79 -0.82
C SER A 95 14.35 -5.29 -1.28
N GLN A 96 14.39 -4.19 -2.03
CA GLN A 96 15.63 -3.52 -2.46
C GLN A 96 15.81 -2.11 -1.87
N GLY A 97 15.07 -1.78 -0.79
CA GLY A 97 15.22 -0.49 -0.10
C GLY A 97 14.50 0.70 -0.75
N PHE A 98 13.72 0.51 -1.81
CA PHE A 98 12.96 1.58 -2.49
C PHE A 98 11.60 1.92 -1.86
N GLY A 99 11.23 1.28 -0.76
CA GLY A 99 9.96 1.53 -0.07
C GLY A 99 8.70 1.05 -0.84
N MET A 100 8.81 0.07 -1.74
CA MET A 100 7.68 -0.38 -2.58
C MET A 100 6.49 -0.92 -1.78
N SER A 101 6.70 -1.56 -0.63
CA SER A 101 5.62 -1.99 0.25
C SER A 101 4.86 -0.81 0.87
N ALA A 102 5.56 0.25 1.25
CA ALA A 102 4.96 1.48 1.77
C ALA A 102 4.22 2.24 0.65
N ALA A 103 4.83 2.38 -0.53
CA ALA A 103 4.20 2.99 -1.69
C ALA A 103 2.94 2.24 -2.14
N SER A 104 2.90 0.91 -2.01
CA SER A 104 1.71 0.10 -2.33
C SER A 104 0.58 0.22 -1.31
N ALA A 105 0.87 0.69 -0.10
CA ALA A 105 -0.09 0.80 0.99
C ALA A 105 -0.67 2.21 1.14
N LEU A 106 0.08 3.21 0.69
CA LEU A 106 -0.30 4.62 0.62
C LEU A 106 -1.30 4.87 -0.53
#